data_AF-A0A1Q9NS62-F1
#
_entry.id   AF-A0A1Q9NS62-F1
#
_cell.length_a   1.000
_cell.length_b   1.000
_cell.length_c   1.000
_cell.angle_alpha   90.00
_cell.angle_beta   90.00
_cell.angle_gamma   90.00
#
_symmetry.space_group_name_H-M   'P 1'
#
loop_
_entity.id
_entity.type
_entity.pdbx_description
1 polymer ?
#
loop_
_entity_poly.entity_id
_entity_poly.type
_entity_poly.pdbx_seq_one_letter_code
_entity_poly.pdbx_strand_id
1 'polypeptide(L)'
;MNILITFSLIILLVIRIFILNMSISLYLDRRRKNFLVIIFGWIFTLLSGIFPLILEFENNTDLYSLVIVFNNYFFALGTIFVYGGFFYVFDFVSKDFIKSLSVLAIFGPLILWLFNFSSLSTILSSLLLYTVVLLITKYLIFNSKEITDVIGGSIRYIYLTAGLGYIFVPLSIVIYIIEGSFDLYLSSNEFIIILNYLMAIIYSITFFALFVNLQYSIVTNLKNQLIDTYSHDLGNIIQIIYGGVSILEVTKDNEEILEKTLALLSKNCQKASKLIKKIRKSNV
;
A
#
# COMPACT_ATOMS: atom_id res chain seq x y z
N MET A 1 -25.88 11.15 18.67
CA MET A 1 -25.15 11.33 17.39
C MET A 1 -26.16 11.37 16.24
N ASN A 2 -25.89 12.08 15.14
CA ASN A 2 -26.79 12.09 13.99
C ASN A 2 -26.84 10.69 13.34
N ILE A 3 -28.03 10.16 13.05
CA ILE A 3 -28.23 8.84 12.40
C ILE A 3 -27.39 8.71 11.12
N LEU A 4 -27.25 9.81 10.38
CA LEU A 4 -26.48 9.86 9.15
C LEU A 4 -24.99 9.59 9.39
N ILE A 5 -24.44 10.05 10.52
CA ILE A 5 -23.05 9.79 10.94
C ILE A 5 -22.88 8.30 11.25
N THR A 6 -23.77 7.74 12.07
CA THR A 6 -23.74 6.31 12.45
C THR A 6 -23.78 5.41 11.22
N PHE A 7 -24.73 5.67 10.31
CA PHE A 7 -24.87 4.88 9.08
C PHE A 7 -23.65 5.00 8.15
N SER A 8 -23.13 6.22 7.98
CA SER A 8 -21.94 6.46 7.16
C SER A 8 -20.69 5.78 7.72
N LEU A 9 -20.51 5.78 9.04
CA LEU A 9 -19.42 5.09 9.72
C LEU A 9 -19.50 3.58 9.54
N ILE A 10 -20.70 2.99 9.65
CA ILE A 10 -20.91 1.55 9.43
C ILE A 10 -20.50 1.16 8.00
N ILE A 11 -20.96 1.92 6.99
CA ILE A 11 -20.57 1.67 5.59
C ILE A 11 -19.04 1.74 5.44
N LEU A 12 -18.42 2.79 5.99
CA LEU A 12 -16.99 2.99 5.90
C LEU A 12 -16.21 1.85 6.56
N LEU A 13 -16.65 1.38 7.73
CA LEU A 13 -16.05 0.24 8.44
C LEU A 13 -16.14 -1.05 7.63
N VAL A 14 -17.30 -1.34 7.03
CA VAL A 14 -17.48 -2.52 6.18
C VAL A 14 -16.50 -2.51 5.00
N ILE A 15 -16.38 -1.37 4.30
CA ILE A 15 -15.41 -1.23 3.19
C ILE A 15 -13.98 -1.46 3.70
N ARG A 16 -13.61 -0.88 4.84
CA ARG A 16 -12.27 -1.05 5.43
C ARG A 16 -11.97 -2.49 5.83
N ILE A 17 -12.96 -3.25 6.30
CA ILE A 17 -12.80 -4.69 6.59
C ILE A 17 -12.48 -5.48 5.32
N PHE A 18 -13.14 -5.18 4.19
CA PHE A 18 -12.80 -5.81 2.91
C PHE A 18 -11.36 -5.52 2.48
N ILE A 19 -10.90 -4.27 2.65
CA ILE A 19 -9.52 -3.89 2.30
C ILE A 19 -8.51 -4.56 3.23
N LEU A 20 -8.82 -4.66 4.53
CA LEU A 20 -7.99 -5.39 5.50
C LEU A 20 -7.84 -6.86 5.10
N ASN A 21 -8.94 -7.53 4.74
CA ASN A 21 -8.91 -8.93 4.30
C ASN A 21 -8.05 -9.12 3.05
N MET A 22 -8.15 -8.22 2.07
CA MET A 22 -7.27 -8.25 0.90
C MET A 22 -5.80 -8.04 1.26
N SER A 23 -5.52 -7.12 2.19
CA SER A 23 -4.16 -6.85 2.67
C SER A 23 -3.56 -8.06 3.39
N ILE A 24 -4.37 -8.78 4.18
CA ILE A 24 -3.99 -10.04 4.84
C ILE A 24 -3.74 -11.13 3.81
N SER A 25 -4.62 -11.29 2.82
CA SER A 25 -4.44 -12.25 1.72
C SER A 25 -3.13 -12.03 0.97
N LEU A 26 -2.83 -10.77 0.60
CA LEU A 26 -1.56 -10.38 -0.01
C LEU A 26 -0.34 -10.72 0.86
N TYR A 27 -0.45 -10.52 2.18
CA TYR A 27 0.61 -10.89 3.11
C TYR A 27 0.82 -12.41 3.16
N LEU A 28 -0.25 -13.19 3.22
CA LEU A 28 -0.18 -14.66 3.26
C LEU A 28 0.43 -15.23 1.97
N ASP A 29 0.02 -14.72 0.81
CA ASP A 29 0.52 -15.16 -0.50
C ASP A 29 2.01 -14.80 -0.71
N ARG A 30 2.41 -13.59 -0.33
CA ARG A 30 3.75 -13.06 -0.65
C ARG A 30 4.77 -13.28 0.46
N ARG A 31 4.31 -13.51 1.71
CA ARG A 31 5.12 -13.53 2.95
C ARG A 31 6.06 -12.32 3.12
N ARG A 32 5.76 -11.19 2.47
CA ARG A 32 6.57 -9.96 2.58
C ARG A 32 6.15 -9.19 3.83
N LYS A 33 7.09 -9.01 4.76
CA LYS A 33 6.88 -8.26 6.02
C LYS A 33 6.39 -6.83 5.79
N ASN A 34 6.64 -6.23 4.63
CA ASN A 34 6.22 -4.87 4.30
C ASN A 34 4.68 -4.72 4.32
N PHE A 35 3.92 -5.77 3.98
CA PHE A 35 2.46 -5.75 4.06
C PHE A 35 1.91 -5.70 5.49
N LEU A 36 2.70 -6.11 6.50
CA LEU A 36 2.27 -5.97 7.90
C LEU A 36 2.04 -4.50 8.27
N VAL A 37 2.82 -3.58 7.71
CA VAL A 37 2.65 -2.13 7.95
C VAL A 37 1.28 -1.67 7.45
N ILE A 38 0.87 -2.11 6.26
CA ILE A 38 -0.43 -1.79 5.68
C ILE A 38 -1.57 -2.41 6.51
N ILE A 39 -1.41 -3.66 6.95
CA ILE A 39 -2.38 -4.35 7.82
C ILE A 39 -2.60 -3.58 9.12
N PHE A 40 -1.52 -3.19 9.80
CA PHE A 40 -1.62 -2.36 11.01
C PHE A 40 -2.30 -1.02 10.74
N GLY A 41 -2.02 -0.40 9.59
CA GLY A 41 -2.69 0.82 9.17
C GLY A 41 -4.20 0.65 9.09
N TRP A 42 -4.68 -0.40 8.41
CA TRP A 42 -6.11 -0.67 8.32
C TRP A 42 -6.73 -0.99 9.68
N ILE A 43 -6.05 -1.74 10.56
CA ILE A 43 -6.51 -1.98 11.93
C ILE A 43 -6.68 -0.65 12.69
N PHE A 44 -5.71 0.25 12.63
CA PHE A 44 -5.83 1.56 13.27
C PHE A 44 -6.97 2.40 12.67
N THR A 45 -7.17 2.38 11.35
CA THR A 45 -8.31 3.08 10.74
C THR A 45 -9.67 2.47 11.13
N LEU A 46 -9.74 1.16 11.39
CA LEU A 46 -10.95 0.52 11.90
C LEU A 46 -11.22 0.95 13.34
N LEU A 47 -10.20 0.91 14.20
CA LEU A 47 -10.30 1.39 15.58
C LEU A 47 -10.78 2.84 15.63
N SER A 48 -10.18 3.72 14.81
CA SER A 48 -10.64 5.10 14.65
C SER A 48 -12.12 5.19 14.30
N GLY A 49 -12.64 4.37 13.38
CA GLY A 49 -14.07 4.38 13.04
C GLY A 49 -15.00 3.83 14.14
N ILE A 50 -14.49 2.95 15.01
CA ILE A 50 -15.25 2.36 16.11
C ILE A 50 -15.42 3.35 17.28
N PHE A 51 -14.39 4.13 17.60
CA PHE A 51 -14.42 5.07 18.73
C PHE A 51 -15.63 6.03 18.71
N PRO A 52 -15.97 6.70 17.60
CA PRO A 52 -17.17 7.53 17.51
C PRO A 52 -18.49 6.77 17.71
N LEU A 53 -18.56 5.48 17.34
CA LEU A 53 -19.74 4.67 17.60
C LEU A 53 -19.92 4.38 19.09
N ILE A 54 -18.81 4.24 19.82
CA ILE A 54 -18.84 4.05 21.29
C ILE A 54 -19.41 5.31 21.97
N LEU A 55 -19.14 6.52 21.44
CA LEU A 55 -19.71 7.77 21.96
C LEU A 55 -21.24 7.82 21.93
N GLU A 56 -21.89 7.02 21.08
CA GLU A 56 -23.35 6.97 21.04
C GLU A 56 -23.97 6.32 22.30
N PHE A 57 -23.18 5.53 23.03
CA PHE A 57 -23.63 4.76 24.19
C PHE A 57 -23.13 5.32 25.54
N GLU A 58 -22.27 6.35 25.52
CA GLU A 58 -21.57 6.83 26.71
C GLU A 58 -21.93 8.28 27.04
N ASN A 59 -22.48 8.51 28.24
CA ASN A 59 -22.87 9.84 28.72
C ASN A 59 -21.81 10.52 29.60
N ASN A 60 -20.70 9.83 29.89
CA ASN A 60 -19.64 10.35 30.74
C ASN A 60 -18.71 11.31 29.96
N THR A 61 -18.60 12.55 30.44
CA THR A 61 -17.81 13.64 29.82
C THR A 61 -16.30 13.36 29.75
N ASP A 62 -15.76 12.60 30.70
CA ASP A 62 -14.33 12.27 30.72
C ASP A 62 -13.99 11.20 29.68
N LEU A 63 -14.86 10.18 29.58
CA LEU A 63 -14.80 9.16 28.53
C LEU A 63 -14.97 9.79 27.14
N TYR A 64 -15.85 10.77 27.00
CA TYR A 64 -16.07 11.50 25.75
C TYR A 64 -14.77 12.13 25.21
N SER A 65 -14.07 12.87 26.07
CA SER A 65 -12.82 13.57 25.71
C SER A 65 -11.71 12.57 25.34
N LEU A 66 -11.61 11.47 26.08
CA LEU A 66 -10.63 10.41 25.85
C LEU A 66 -10.88 9.69 24.52
N VAL A 67 -12.14 9.42 24.18
CA VAL A 67 -12.52 8.74 22.94
C VAL A 67 -12.23 9.60 21.71
N ILE A 68 -12.47 10.92 21.75
CA ILE A 68 -12.10 11.84 20.65
C ILE A 68 -10.59 11.81 20.41
N VAL A 69 -9.82 11.87 21.49
CA VAL A 69 -8.36 11.88 21.42
C VAL A 69 -7.83 10.58 20.82
N PHE A 70 -8.37 9.43 21.25
CA PHE A 70 -8.03 8.15 20.65
C PHE A 70 -8.45 8.05 19.18
N ASN A 71 -9.65 8.50 18.82
CA ASN A 71 -10.10 8.53 17.43
C ASN A 71 -9.09 9.26 16.54
N ASN A 72 -8.64 10.46 16.95
CA ASN A 72 -7.68 11.26 16.20
C ASN A 72 -6.30 10.59 16.11
N TYR A 73 -5.80 9.97 17.19
CA TYR A 73 -4.54 9.21 17.15
C TYR A 73 -4.60 8.03 16.20
N PHE A 74 -5.63 7.19 16.33
CA PHE A 74 -5.78 6.00 15.51
C PHE A 74 -6.02 6.36 14.06
N PHE A 75 -6.68 7.49 13.78
CA PHE A 75 -6.85 7.99 12.42
C PHE A 75 -5.52 8.45 11.80
N ALA A 76 -4.72 9.21 12.55
CA ALA A 76 -3.41 9.69 12.11
C ALA A 76 -2.43 8.52 11.88
N LEU A 77 -2.34 7.59 12.84
CA LEU A 77 -1.54 6.38 12.71
C LEU A 77 -2.02 5.49 11.57
N GLY A 78 -3.33 5.28 11.45
CA GLY A 78 -3.91 4.53 10.34
C GLY A 78 -3.48 5.09 9.00
N THR A 79 -3.56 6.40 8.84
CA THR A 79 -3.13 7.09 7.62
C THR A 79 -1.63 6.92 7.35
N ILE A 80 -0.77 7.16 8.35
CA ILE A 80 0.69 7.00 8.19
C ILE A 80 1.05 5.57 7.80
N PHE A 81 0.43 4.57 8.43
CA PHE A 81 0.73 3.16 8.16
C PHE A 81 0.16 2.67 6.83
N VAL A 82 -1.06 3.08 6.45
CA VAL A 82 -1.66 2.70 5.15
C VAL A 82 -0.84 3.31 4.02
N TYR A 83 -0.61 4.62 4.06
CA TYR A 83 0.12 5.28 2.98
C TYR A 83 1.62 5.02 3.05
N GLY A 84 2.26 5.23 4.20
CA GLY A 84 3.67 4.94 4.38
C GLY A 84 3.98 3.47 4.08
N GLY A 85 3.13 2.55 4.52
CA GLY A 85 3.23 1.12 4.19
C GLY A 85 3.09 0.85 2.70
N PHE A 86 2.19 1.54 2.00
CA PHE A 86 2.08 1.45 0.54
C PHE A 86 3.39 1.81 -0.15
N PHE A 87 4.01 2.95 0.19
CA PHE A 87 5.30 3.35 -0.39
C PHE A 87 6.44 2.43 0.01
N TYR A 88 6.42 1.91 1.24
CA TYR A 88 7.41 0.97 1.72
C TYR A 88 7.37 -0.37 0.96
N VAL A 89 6.20 -0.79 0.45
CA VAL A 89 6.11 -1.99 -0.40
C VAL A 89 6.87 -1.82 -1.72
N PHE A 90 7.02 -0.58 -2.19
CA PHE A 90 7.76 -0.24 -3.41
C PHE A 90 9.16 0.34 -3.14
N ASP A 91 9.66 0.25 -1.90
CA ASP A 91 10.97 0.76 -1.49
C ASP A 91 11.19 2.27 -1.75
N PHE A 92 10.11 3.03 -1.92
CA PHE A 92 10.14 4.47 -2.16
C PHE A 92 10.43 5.29 -0.90
N VAL A 93 10.10 4.72 0.27
CA VAL A 93 10.24 5.38 1.57
C VAL A 93 10.96 4.44 2.52
N SER A 94 11.92 4.94 3.29
CA SER A 94 12.65 4.14 4.26
C SER A 94 11.78 3.80 5.48
N LYS A 95 12.05 2.64 6.08
CA LYS A 95 11.37 2.21 7.32
C LYS A 95 11.57 3.24 8.45
N ASP A 96 12.74 3.88 8.51
CA ASP A 96 13.07 4.83 9.56
C ASP A 96 12.33 6.16 9.39
N PHE A 97 12.00 6.56 8.16
CA PHE A 97 11.11 7.69 7.91
C PHE A 97 9.69 7.42 8.44
N ILE A 98 9.13 6.23 8.18
CA ILE A 98 7.79 5.85 8.68
C ILE A 98 7.76 5.81 10.20
N LYS A 99 8.80 5.25 10.84
CA LYS A 99 8.93 5.26 12.30
C LYS A 99 8.98 6.68 12.83
N SER A 100 9.78 7.55 12.24
CA SER A 100 9.93 8.95 12.68
C SER A 100 8.60 9.71 12.61
N LEU A 101 7.85 9.54 11.51
CA LEU A 101 6.51 10.11 11.38
C LEU A 101 5.52 9.55 12.41
N SER A 102 5.58 8.25 12.67
CA SER A 102 4.70 7.58 13.65
C SER A 102 4.99 8.07 15.08
N VAL A 103 6.27 8.24 15.42
CA VAL A 103 6.70 8.83 16.70
C VAL A 103 6.16 10.25 16.83
N LEU A 104 6.32 11.10 15.80
CA LEU A 104 5.78 12.46 15.82
C LEU A 104 4.25 12.50 15.95
N ALA A 105 3.54 11.60 15.25
CA ALA A 105 2.08 11.52 15.28
C ALA A 105 1.51 10.99 16.61
N ILE A 106 2.31 10.25 17.38
CA ILE A 106 1.92 9.80 18.73
C ILE A 106 2.31 10.86 19.76
N PHE A 107 3.61 11.18 19.85
CA PHE A 107 4.12 11.99 20.95
C PHE A 107 3.73 13.46 20.83
N GLY A 108 3.64 14.01 19.62
CA GLY A 108 3.30 15.42 19.41
C GLY A 108 1.93 15.78 20.02
N PRO A 109 0.84 15.15 19.56
CA PRO A 109 -0.48 15.45 20.10
C PRO A 109 -0.63 14.96 21.56
N LEU A 110 0.07 13.89 21.97
CA LEU A 110 -0.07 13.33 23.33
C LEU A 110 0.54 14.24 24.38
N ILE A 111 1.67 14.86 24.08
CA ILE A 111 2.25 15.90 24.93
C ILE A 111 1.27 17.08 25.05
N LEU A 112 0.73 17.58 23.93
CA LEU A 112 -0.21 18.70 23.95
C LEU A 112 -1.48 18.40 24.75
N TRP A 113 -2.02 17.19 24.60
CA TRP A 113 -3.18 16.75 25.37
C TRP A 113 -2.91 16.67 26.88
N LEU A 114 -1.75 16.14 27.29
CA LEU A 114 -1.37 16.06 28.71
C LEU A 114 -1.25 17.44 29.38
N PHE A 115 -0.97 18.49 28.61
CA PHE A 115 -0.95 19.88 29.08
C PHE A 115 -2.29 20.62 28.94
N ASN A 116 -3.41 19.88 28.77
CA ASN A 116 -4.76 20.41 28.56
C ASN A 116 -4.95 21.27 27.30
N PHE A 117 -4.08 21.13 26.29
CA PHE A 117 -4.23 21.78 24.98
C PHE A 117 -4.92 20.85 23.96
N SER A 118 -6.13 20.39 24.28
CA SER A 118 -6.87 19.41 23.47
C SER A 118 -7.16 19.87 22.05
N SER A 119 -7.55 21.14 21.85
CA SER A 119 -7.81 21.71 20.53
C SER A 119 -6.55 21.79 19.64
N LEU A 120 -5.42 22.21 20.23
CA LEU A 120 -4.12 22.23 19.57
C LEU A 120 -3.62 20.83 19.21
N SER A 121 -3.85 19.83 20.07
CA SER A 121 -3.56 18.42 19.80
C SER A 121 -4.29 17.92 18.55
N THR A 122 -5.59 18.21 18.43
CA THR A 122 -6.38 17.85 17.25
C THR A 122 -5.87 18.55 15.99
N ILE A 123 -5.58 19.86 16.06
CA ILE A 123 -5.04 20.61 14.92
C ILE A 123 -3.69 20.05 14.46
N LEU A 124 -2.77 19.76 15.39
CA LEU A 124 -1.45 19.20 15.06
C LEU A 124 -1.57 17.83 14.39
N SER A 125 -2.47 16.97 14.88
CA SER A 125 -2.75 15.65 14.30
C SER A 125 -3.25 15.75 12.87
N SER A 126 -4.21 16.64 12.62
CA SER A 126 -4.77 16.90 11.29
C SER A 126 -3.72 17.49 10.34
N LEU A 127 -2.89 18.44 10.81
CA LEU A 127 -1.81 19.01 10.00
C LEU A 127 -0.75 17.99 9.62
N LEU A 128 -0.34 17.12 10.55
CA LEU A 128 0.58 16.01 10.25
C LEU A 128 -0.02 15.09 9.19
N LEU A 129 -1.30 14.74 9.33
CA LEU A 129 -2.01 13.91 8.36
C LEU A 129 -2.03 14.55 6.96
N TYR A 130 -2.41 15.82 6.85
CA TYR A 130 -2.44 16.51 5.55
C TYR A 130 -1.05 16.68 4.95
N THR A 131 -0.03 16.93 5.78
CA THR A 131 1.36 17.01 5.31
C THR A 131 1.82 15.68 4.73
N VAL A 132 1.51 14.57 5.40
CA VAL A 132 1.81 13.21 4.93
C VAL A 132 1.11 12.95 3.59
N VAL A 133 -0.19 13.23 3.48
CA VAL A 133 -0.96 13.05 2.23
C VAL A 133 -0.37 13.91 1.10
N LEU A 134 -0.04 15.18 1.36
CA LEU A 134 0.53 16.08 0.35
C LEU A 134 1.93 15.64 -0.11
N LEU A 135 2.81 15.26 0.82
CA LEU A 135 4.16 14.77 0.49
C LEU A 135 4.08 13.52 -0.37
N ILE A 136 3.17 12.63 -0.04
CA ILE A 136 2.90 11.40 -0.78
C ILE A 136 2.35 11.68 -2.18
N THR A 137 1.33 12.52 -2.28
CA THR A 137 0.73 12.88 -3.57
C THR A 137 1.77 13.57 -4.46
N LYS A 138 2.58 14.47 -3.88
CA LYS A 138 3.70 15.10 -4.58
C LYS A 138 4.69 14.04 -5.08
N TYR A 139 5.13 13.13 -4.21
CA TYR A 139 6.06 12.06 -4.58
C TYR A 139 5.55 11.22 -5.77
N LEU A 140 4.28 10.81 -5.74
CA LEU A 140 3.65 10.03 -6.81
C LEU A 140 3.66 10.74 -8.17
N ILE A 141 3.47 12.06 -8.16
CA ILE A 141 3.46 12.86 -9.40
C ILE A 141 4.88 12.98 -9.97
N PHE A 142 5.86 13.29 -9.11
CA PHE A 142 7.25 13.53 -9.54
C PHE A 142 7.96 12.25 -9.99
N ASN A 143 7.73 11.11 -9.31
CA ASN A 143 8.37 9.83 -9.64
C ASN A 143 7.48 8.92 -10.49
N SER A 144 6.53 9.53 -11.20
CA SER A 144 5.57 8.88 -12.08
C SER A 144 6.21 7.85 -13.01
N LYS A 145 7.31 8.20 -13.70
CA LYS A 145 7.98 7.30 -14.66
C LYS A 145 8.48 6.01 -14.01
N GLU A 146 9.24 6.12 -12.93
CA GLU A 146 9.77 4.96 -12.19
C GLU A 146 8.64 4.08 -11.64
N ILE A 147 7.55 4.71 -11.17
CA ILE A 147 6.35 4.01 -10.70
C ILE A 147 5.66 3.28 -11.86
N THR A 148 5.64 3.88 -13.06
CA THR A 148 5.02 3.28 -14.26
C THR A 148 5.75 2.00 -14.67
N ASP A 149 7.08 2.00 -14.57
CA ASP A 149 7.90 0.85 -14.94
C ASP A 149 7.69 -0.35 -14.00
N VAL A 150 7.40 -0.08 -12.72
CA VAL A 150 7.16 -1.13 -11.71
C VAL A 150 5.72 -1.64 -11.74
N ILE A 151 4.75 -0.74 -11.93
CA ILE A 151 3.32 -1.00 -11.68
C ILE A 151 2.51 -1.13 -12.97
N GLY A 152 3.03 -0.69 -14.11
CA GLY A 152 2.38 -0.79 -15.41
C GLY A 152 1.02 -0.07 -15.46
N GLY A 153 0.03 -0.69 -16.10
CA GLY A 153 -1.30 -0.09 -16.36
C GLY A 153 -2.12 0.27 -15.11
N SER A 154 -1.73 -0.22 -13.93
CA SER A 154 -2.40 0.13 -12.66
C SER A 154 -2.09 1.55 -12.18
N ILE A 155 -1.16 2.26 -12.82
CA ILE A 155 -0.77 3.63 -12.46
C ILE A 155 -1.95 4.62 -12.47
N ARG A 156 -2.98 4.40 -13.31
CA ARG A 156 -4.17 5.24 -13.33
C ARG A 156 -4.87 5.33 -11.97
N TYR A 157 -4.89 4.22 -11.23
CA TYR A 157 -5.50 4.18 -9.89
C TYR A 157 -4.61 4.86 -8.85
N ILE A 158 -3.30 4.83 -9.02
CA ILE A 158 -2.35 5.60 -8.20
C ILE A 158 -2.62 7.09 -8.35
N TYR A 159 -2.73 7.59 -9.58
CA TYR A 159 -3.07 9.00 -9.82
C TYR A 159 -4.45 9.36 -9.32
N LEU A 160 -5.45 8.49 -9.48
CA LEU A 160 -6.79 8.73 -8.95
C LEU A 160 -6.76 8.87 -7.42
N THR A 161 -6.04 7.98 -6.74
CA THR A 161 -5.88 8.00 -5.28
C THR A 161 -5.14 9.27 -4.82
N ALA A 162 -4.08 9.65 -5.54
CA ALA A 162 -3.28 10.84 -5.26
C ALA A 162 -4.09 12.13 -5.48
N GLY A 163 -4.83 12.21 -6.59
CA GLY A 163 -5.70 13.33 -6.94
C GLY A 163 -6.84 13.52 -5.94
N LEU A 164 -7.48 12.42 -5.51
CA LEU A 164 -8.48 12.47 -4.44
C LEU A 164 -7.88 12.97 -3.13
N GLY A 165 -6.65 12.58 -2.79
CA GLY A 165 -5.93 13.14 -1.63
C GLY A 165 -5.73 14.66 -1.75
N TYR A 166 -5.41 15.16 -2.95
CA TYR A 166 -5.23 16.59 -3.21
C TYR A 166 -6.53 17.40 -3.13
N ILE A 167 -7.69 16.77 -3.40
CA ILE A 167 -9.01 17.39 -3.24
C ILE A 167 -9.47 17.31 -1.78
N PHE A 168 -9.19 16.19 -1.11
CA PHE A 168 -9.61 15.94 0.26
C PHE A 168 -9.00 16.93 1.26
N VAL A 169 -7.71 17.27 1.09
CA VAL A 169 -7.01 18.19 2.01
C VAL A 169 -7.64 19.59 2.02
N PRO A 170 -7.78 20.32 0.90
CA PRO A 170 -8.44 21.63 0.87
C PRO A 170 -9.89 21.58 1.36
N LEU A 171 -10.63 20.54 0.96
CA LEU A 171 -12.03 20.39 1.34
C LEU A 171 -12.18 20.22 2.84
N SER A 172 -11.29 19.45 3.47
CA SER A 172 -11.29 19.28 4.93
C SER A 172 -10.93 20.59 5.67
N ILE A 173 -10.05 21.42 5.10
CA ILE A 173 -9.75 22.75 5.64
C ILE A 173 -10.98 23.67 5.54
N VAL A 174 -11.70 23.65 4.42
CA VAL A 174 -12.94 24.42 4.26
C VAL A 174 -13.99 23.99 5.28
N ILE A 175 -14.16 22.68 5.49
CA ILE A 175 -15.07 22.15 6.50
C ILE A 175 -14.67 22.64 7.90
N TYR A 176 -13.38 22.59 8.23
CA TYR A 176 -12.88 23.10 9.51
C TYR A 176 -13.16 24.59 9.71
N ILE A 177 -12.99 25.42 8.67
CA ILE A 177 -13.28 26.86 8.73
C ILE A 177 -14.76 27.10 9.01
N ILE A 178 -15.66 26.28 8.46
CA ILE A 178 -17.11 26.44 8.60
C ILE A 178 -17.60 25.96 9.99
N GLU A 179 -17.15 24.78 10.42
CA GLU A 179 -17.64 24.14 11.67
C GLU A 179 -16.80 24.47 12.91
N GLY A 180 -15.63 25.11 12.72
CA GLY A 180 -14.69 25.43 13.80
C GLY A 180 -14.03 24.21 14.46
N SER A 181 -14.24 23.00 13.92
CA SER A 181 -13.68 21.75 14.43
C SER A 181 -13.50 20.71 13.31
N PHE A 182 -12.54 19.80 13.48
CA PHE A 182 -12.38 18.63 12.62
C PHE A 182 -13.30 17.47 13.03
N ASP A 183 -13.85 17.54 14.25
CA ASP A 183 -14.67 16.50 14.88
C ASP A 183 -16.13 16.65 14.44
N LEU A 184 -16.47 16.13 13.26
CA LEU A 184 -17.82 16.22 12.69
C LEU A 184 -18.89 15.38 13.41
N TYR A 185 -18.53 14.71 14.51
CA TYR A 185 -19.42 13.83 15.29
C TYR A 185 -20.60 14.57 15.93
N LEU A 186 -20.43 15.87 16.16
CA LEU A 186 -21.44 16.77 16.72
C LEU A 186 -22.03 17.74 15.70
N SER A 187 -21.60 17.69 14.44
CA SER A 187 -22.12 18.61 13.42
C SER A 187 -23.62 18.40 13.26
N SER A 188 -24.37 19.50 13.22
CA SER A 188 -25.79 19.48 12.89
C SER A 188 -26.02 19.64 11.38
N ASN A 189 -24.97 19.95 10.61
CA ASN A 189 -25.08 20.22 9.18
C ASN A 189 -24.97 18.92 8.37
N GLU A 190 -26.13 18.40 7.96
CA GLU A 190 -26.23 17.14 7.20
C GLU A 190 -25.40 17.17 5.90
N PHE A 191 -25.33 18.32 5.21
CA PHE A 191 -24.56 18.43 3.97
C PHE A 191 -23.06 18.24 4.22
N ILE A 192 -22.52 18.85 5.28
CA ILE A 192 -21.09 18.73 5.63
C ILE A 192 -20.76 17.31 6.07
N ILE A 193 -21.65 16.69 6.84
CA ILE A 193 -21.51 15.28 7.25
C ILE A 193 -21.45 14.40 6.00
N ILE A 194 -22.44 14.50 5.10
CA ILE A 194 -22.49 13.70 3.86
C ILE A 194 -21.20 13.91 3.06
N LEU A 195 -20.79 15.17 2.86
CA LEU A 195 -19.63 15.51 2.07
C LEU A 195 -18.34 14.87 2.61
N ASN A 196 -18.11 14.94 3.92
CA ASN A 196 -16.92 14.37 4.56
C ASN A 196 -16.90 12.83 4.46
N TYR A 197 -18.00 12.17 4.84
CA TYR A 197 -18.04 10.71 4.84
C TYR A 197 -18.07 10.11 3.43
N LEU A 198 -18.75 10.76 2.48
CA LEU A 198 -18.73 10.34 1.07
C LEU A 198 -17.31 10.39 0.51
N MET A 199 -16.55 11.44 0.82
CA MET A 199 -15.15 11.53 0.42
C MET A 199 -14.30 10.42 1.04
N ALA A 200 -14.47 10.14 2.34
CA ALA A 200 -13.76 9.05 3.01
C ALA A 200 -14.11 7.66 2.40
N ILE A 201 -15.37 7.47 1.99
CA ILE A 201 -15.84 6.26 1.30
C ILE A 201 -15.21 6.14 -0.09
N ILE A 202 -15.31 7.18 -0.93
CA ILE A 202 -14.71 7.21 -2.27
C ILE A 202 -13.20 6.96 -2.20
N TYR A 203 -12.56 7.58 -1.20
CA TYR A 203 -11.14 7.40 -0.94
C TYR A 203 -10.80 5.93 -0.64
N SER A 204 -11.56 5.30 0.27
CA SER A 204 -11.37 3.90 0.65
C SER A 204 -11.61 2.93 -0.53
N ILE A 205 -12.65 3.17 -1.34
CA ILE A 205 -12.94 2.37 -2.55
C ILE A 205 -11.83 2.49 -3.57
N THR A 206 -11.26 3.69 -3.74
CA THR A 206 -10.15 3.89 -4.68
C THR A 206 -8.92 3.12 -4.21
N PHE A 207 -8.63 3.16 -2.92
CA PHE A 207 -7.54 2.38 -2.32
C PHE A 207 -7.76 0.88 -2.47
N PHE A 208 -9.00 0.40 -2.33
CA PHE A 208 -9.37 -0.98 -2.62
C PHE A 208 -9.05 -1.35 -4.07
N ALA A 209 -9.53 -0.56 -5.04
CA ALA A 209 -9.29 -0.80 -6.46
C ALA A 209 -7.79 -0.80 -6.79
N LEU A 210 -7.03 0.10 -6.19
CA LEU A 210 -5.58 0.18 -6.29
C LEU A 210 -4.90 -1.12 -5.80
N PHE A 211 -5.27 -1.63 -4.61
CA PHE A 211 -4.72 -2.89 -4.09
C PHE A 211 -5.02 -4.09 -5.00
N VAL A 212 -6.26 -4.20 -5.47
CA VAL A 212 -6.67 -5.25 -6.42
C VAL A 212 -5.79 -5.19 -7.67
N ASN A 213 -5.68 -4.02 -8.27
CA ASN A 213 -4.92 -3.85 -9.51
C ASN A 213 -3.42 -4.10 -9.32
N LEU A 214 -2.85 -3.73 -8.18
CA LEU A 214 -1.47 -4.05 -7.85
C LEU A 214 -1.23 -5.54 -7.72
N GLN A 215 -2.15 -6.27 -7.11
CA GLN A 215 -2.06 -7.73 -7.02
C GLN A 215 -1.96 -8.33 -8.42
N TYR A 216 -2.85 -7.94 -9.33
CA TYR A 216 -2.86 -8.40 -10.71
C TYR A 216 -1.60 -7.98 -11.47
N SER A 217 -1.17 -6.73 -11.35
CA SER A 217 -0.02 -6.22 -12.08
C SER A 217 1.28 -6.88 -11.64
N ILE A 218 1.52 -7.03 -10.34
CA ILE A 218 2.74 -7.69 -9.84
C ILE A 218 2.76 -9.18 -10.25
N VAL A 219 1.62 -9.89 -10.20
CA VAL A 219 1.55 -11.28 -10.67
C VAL A 219 1.84 -11.36 -12.17
N THR A 220 1.29 -10.45 -12.96
CA THR A 220 1.46 -10.42 -14.42
C THR A 220 2.89 -10.05 -14.81
N ASN A 221 3.49 -9.03 -14.20
CA ASN A 221 4.88 -8.63 -14.45
C ASN A 221 5.86 -9.74 -14.07
N LEU A 222 5.66 -10.41 -12.92
CA LEU A 222 6.49 -11.57 -12.56
C LEU A 222 6.33 -12.70 -13.57
N LYS A 223 5.10 -13.00 -13.99
CA LYS A 223 4.84 -14.03 -14.99
C LYS A 223 5.51 -13.68 -16.32
N ASN A 224 5.45 -12.43 -16.76
CA ASN A 224 6.07 -11.97 -18.00
C ASN A 224 7.60 -12.01 -17.92
N GLN A 225 8.21 -11.52 -16.83
CA GLN A 225 9.65 -11.62 -16.60
C GLN A 225 10.14 -13.07 -16.58
N LEU A 226 9.37 -13.96 -15.96
CA LEU A 226 9.63 -15.40 -15.99
C LEU A 226 9.54 -15.93 -17.42
N ILE A 227 8.46 -15.63 -18.16
CA ILE A 227 8.30 -16.05 -19.56
C ILE A 227 9.44 -15.55 -20.43
N ASP A 228 9.83 -14.28 -20.34
CA ASP A 228 10.90 -13.70 -21.16
C ASP A 228 12.26 -14.31 -20.82
N THR A 229 12.61 -14.38 -19.53
CA THR A 229 13.87 -14.99 -19.09
C THR A 229 13.93 -16.45 -19.52
N TYR A 230 12.83 -17.19 -19.37
CA TYR A 230 12.80 -18.61 -19.70
C TYR A 230 12.73 -18.86 -21.21
N SER A 231 11.97 -18.09 -21.97
CA SER A 231 11.88 -18.24 -23.42
C SER A 231 13.21 -17.90 -24.09
N HIS A 232 13.83 -16.78 -23.68
CA HIS A 232 15.09 -16.32 -24.25
C HIS A 232 16.28 -17.18 -23.80
N ASP A 233 16.48 -17.38 -22.50
CA ASP A 233 17.70 -18.06 -22.02
C ASP A 233 17.65 -19.57 -22.24
N LEU A 234 16.48 -20.20 -22.06
CA LEU A 234 16.33 -21.62 -22.36
C LEU A 234 16.40 -21.85 -23.88
N GLY A 235 15.80 -20.97 -24.68
CA GLY A 235 15.90 -21.00 -26.14
C GLY A 235 17.35 -20.95 -26.61
N ASN A 236 18.13 -19.99 -26.11
CA ASN A 236 19.56 -19.86 -26.42
C ASN A 236 20.36 -21.09 -25.99
N ILE A 237 20.09 -21.64 -24.80
CA ILE A 237 20.78 -22.85 -24.32
C ILE A 237 20.45 -24.06 -25.22
N ILE A 238 19.19 -24.23 -25.61
CA ILE A 238 18.76 -25.32 -26.50
C ILE A 238 19.39 -25.16 -27.88
N GLN A 239 19.45 -23.95 -28.44
CA GLN A 239 20.10 -23.70 -29.72
C GLN A 239 21.60 -24.03 -29.67
N ILE A 240 22.29 -23.67 -28.59
CA ILE A 240 23.71 -24.01 -28.40
C ILE A 240 23.90 -25.53 -28.28
N ILE A 241 22.99 -26.22 -27.59
CA ILE A 241 23.02 -27.68 -27.49
C ILE A 241 22.82 -28.32 -28.87
N TYR A 242 21.82 -27.87 -29.63
CA TYR A 242 21.52 -28.41 -30.95
C TYR A 242 22.67 -28.14 -31.94
N GLY A 243 23.23 -26.92 -31.93
CA GLY A 243 24.41 -26.57 -32.70
C GLY A 243 25.64 -27.41 -32.31
N GLY A 244 25.90 -27.60 -31.02
CA GLY A 244 27.00 -28.45 -30.55
C GLY A 244 26.84 -29.92 -30.95
N VAL A 245 25.61 -30.45 -30.94
CA VAL A 245 25.33 -31.82 -31.42
C VAL A 245 25.59 -31.92 -32.92
N SER A 246 25.14 -30.95 -33.72
CA SER A 246 25.40 -30.94 -35.16
C SER A 246 26.90 -30.84 -35.50
N ILE A 247 27.69 -30.11 -34.70
CA ILE A 247 29.16 -30.06 -34.85
C ILE A 247 29.77 -31.44 -34.56
N LEU A 248 29.35 -32.10 -33.47
CA LEU A 248 29.81 -33.46 -33.13
C LEU A 248 29.48 -34.49 -34.20
N GLU A 249 28.37 -34.32 -34.93
CA GLU A 249 28.01 -35.21 -36.04
C GLU A 249 28.97 -35.10 -37.23
N VAL A 250 29.58 -33.93 -37.45
CA VAL A 250 30.45 -33.63 -38.60
C VAL A 250 31.95 -33.77 -38.26
N THR A 251 32.38 -33.52 -37.03
CA THR A 251 33.80 -33.50 -36.63
C THR A 251 34.23 -34.71 -35.80
N LYS A 252 33.63 -35.89 -36.03
CA LYS A 252 33.86 -37.11 -35.22
C LYS A 252 35.33 -37.53 -35.10
N ASP A 253 36.15 -37.21 -36.09
CA ASP A 253 37.54 -37.67 -36.17
C ASP A 253 38.57 -36.65 -35.63
N ASN A 254 38.11 -35.49 -35.12
CA ASN A 254 39.00 -34.48 -34.54
C ASN A 254 38.82 -34.41 -33.02
N GLU A 255 39.71 -35.09 -32.28
CA GLU A 255 39.67 -35.20 -30.81
C GLU A 255 39.62 -33.84 -30.10
N GLU A 256 40.36 -32.84 -30.56
CA GLU A 256 40.43 -31.53 -29.91
C GLU A 256 39.09 -30.77 -30.03
N ILE A 257 38.45 -30.83 -31.20
CA ILE A 257 37.14 -30.21 -31.44
C ILE A 257 36.05 -30.99 -30.69
N LEU A 258 36.14 -32.31 -30.66
CA LEU A 258 35.23 -33.19 -29.94
C LEU A 258 35.21 -32.85 -28.44
N GLU A 259 36.38 -32.77 -27.81
CA GLU A 259 36.51 -32.50 -26.37
C GLU A 259 35.98 -31.10 -26.00
N LYS A 260 36.34 -30.07 -26.78
CA LYS A 260 35.84 -28.70 -26.58
C LYS A 260 34.32 -28.62 -26.72
N THR A 261 33.74 -29.34 -27.69
CA THR A 261 32.30 -29.33 -27.94
C THR A 261 31.54 -30.09 -26.86
N LEU A 262 32.05 -31.24 -26.38
CA LEU A 262 31.46 -31.98 -25.26
C LEU A 262 31.50 -31.18 -23.95
N ALA A 263 32.60 -30.47 -23.66
CA ALA A 263 32.69 -29.59 -22.50
C ALA A 263 31.66 -28.44 -22.56
N LEU A 264 31.47 -27.86 -23.75
CA LEU A 264 30.49 -26.80 -24.00
C LEU A 264 29.04 -27.31 -23.85
N LEU A 265 28.73 -28.51 -24.35
CA LEU A 265 27.44 -29.17 -24.16
C LEU A 265 27.16 -29.46 -22.70
N SER A 266 28.10 -30.07 -21.99
CA SER A 266 27.97 -30.39 -20.56
C SER A 266 27.68 -29.13 -19.72
N LYS A 267 28.42 -28.04 -19.97
CA LYS A 267 28.21 -26.75 -19.31
C LYS A 267 26.82 -26.17 -19.55
N ASN A 268 26.33 -26.24 -20.80
CA ASN A 268 25.02 -25.69 -21.15
C ASN A 268 23.86 -26.58 -20.69
N CYS A 269 24.00 -27.91 -20.70
CA CYS A 269 23.06 -28.84 -20.06
C CYS A 269 22.94 -28.59 -18.54
N GLN A 270 24.07 -28.32 -17.86
CA GLN A 270 24.04 -27.94 -16.45
C GLN A 270 23.34 -26.59 -16.22
N LYS A 271 23.53 -25.60 -17.10
CA LYS A 271 22.80 -24.33 -17.05
C LYS A 271 21.30 -24.53 -17.25
N ALA A 272 20.89 -25.34 -18.23
CA ALA A 272 19.48 -25.70 -18.44
C ALA A 272 18.89 -26.38 -17.20
N SER A 273 19.58 -27.37 -16.63
CA SER A 273 19.14 -28.06 -15.41
C SER A 273 18.97 -27.09 -14.22
N LYS A 274 19.89 -26.14 -14.03
CA LYS A 274 19.79 -25.09 -13.00
C LYS A 274 18.60 -24.17 -13.24
N LEU A 275 18.36 -23.75 -14.48
CA LEU A 275 17.20 -22.94 -14.88
C LEU A 275 15.88 -23.69 -14.63
N ILE A 276 15.78 -24.96 -15.05
CA ILE A 276 14.61 -25.82 -14.81
C ILE A 276 14.35 -25.99 -13.30
N LYS A 277 15.40 -26.18 -12.49
CA LYS A 277 15.26 -26.24 -11.03
C LYS A 277 14.78 -24.92 -10.42
N LYS A 278 15.21 -23.77 -10.96
CA LYS A 278 14.70 -22.45 -10.54
C LYS A 278 13.23 -22.29 -10.90
N ILE A 279 12.81 -22.67 -12.11
CA ILE A 279 11.40 -22.66 -12.55
C ILE A 279 10.52 -23.45 -11.59
N ARG A 280 10.96 -24.66 -11.23
CA ARG A 280 10.19 -25.54 -10.35
C ARG A 280 10.06 -25.00 -8.92
N LYS A 281 11.02 -24.18 -8.47
CA LYS A 281 10.98 -23.50 -7.16
C LYS A 281 10.21 -22.18 -7.19
N SER A 282 10.08 -21.51 -8.34
CA SER A 282 9.32 -20.26 -8.46
C SER A 282 7.82 -20.46 -8.65
N ASN A 283 7.39 -21.68 -9.01
CA ASN A 283 5.98 -22.06 -9.17
C ASN A 283 5.37 -22.70 -7.89
N VAL A 284 6.08 -22.64 -6.77
CA VAL A 284 5.63 -23.04 -5.41
C VAL A 284 5.73 -21.82 -4.51
#